data_AF-A0A529NTG8-F1
#
_entry.id   AF-A0A529NTG8-F1
#
_cell.length_a   1.000
_cell.length_b   1.000
_cell.length_c   1.000
_cell.angle_alpha   90.00
_cell.angle_beta   90.00
_cell.angle_gamma   90.00
#
_symmetry.space_group_name_H-M   'P 1'
#
loop_
_entity.id
_entity.type
_entity.pdbx_description
1 polymer ?
#
loop_
_entity_poly.entity_id
_entity_poly.type
_entity_poly.pdbx_seq_one_letter_code
_entity_poly.pdbx_strand_id
1 'polypeptide(L)'
;VNEDLADFLTGRFFGVAPASLVALAVVVLIVWVPFSRSELGRAAYAAGSSETAAYMSGVPIRRGKFVAYALAGLLAAIGGLFLTFFTYTGDAAYASGNAYTLFSIAAVVLGGVSLFGGKGSAIGAIFGALAFRTIGDLLFVFDFDPLWQPLFQGVILLIAVSLGAFALFRVRNRLEWFL
;
A
#
# COMPACT_ATOMS: atom_id res chain seq x y z
N VAL A 1 -14.86 -16.41 15.59
CA VAL A 1 -14.18 -15.17 16.02
C VAL A 1 -14.92 -14.68 17.26
N ASN A 2 -14.22 -14.20 18.30
CA ASN A 2 -14.89 -13.74 19.52
C ASN A 2 -15.62 -12.43 19.21
N GLU A 3 -16.95 -12.40 19.30
CA GLU A 3 -17.79 -11.28 18.84
C GLU A 3 -17.46 -9.99 19.58
N ASP A 4 -17.16 -10.07 20.88
CA ASP A 4 -16.77 -8.91 21.70
C ASP A 4 -15.45 -8.25 21.26
N LEU A 5 -14.47 -9.05 20.81
CA LEU A 5 -13.20 -8.53 20.30
C LEU A 5 -13.34 -7.93 18.91
N ALA A 6 -14.21 -8.51 18.07
CA ALA A 6 -14.51 -7.99 16.76
C ALA A 6 -15.31 -6.68 16.86
N ASP A 7 -16.26 -6.56 17.78
CA ASP A 7 -16.99 -5.31 18.05
C ASP A 7 -16.12 -4.26 18.74
N PHE A 8 -15.15 -4.64 19.57
CA PHE A 8 -14.17 -3.68 20.10
C PHE A 8 -13.23 -3.12 19.01
N LEU A 9 -12.88 -3.94 18.02
CA LEU A 9 -11.98 -3.57 16.92
C LEU A 9 -12.68 -3.02 15.66
N THR A 10 -13.98 -3.24 15.51
CA THR A 10 -14.81 -2.79 14.37
C THR A 10 -15.85 -1.75 14.80
N GLY A 11 -16.16 -1.69 16.09
CA GLY A 11 -17.07 -0.71 16.67
C GLY A 11 -16.57 0.73 16.53
N ARG A 12 -17.45 1.68 16.80
CA ARG A 12 -17.10 3.09 16.76
C ARG A 12 -16.31 3.44 18.02
N PHE A 13 -14.99 3.62 17.92
CA PHE A 13 -14.26 4.35 18.97
C PHE A 13 -14.90 5.75 19.07
N PHE A 14 -15.56 6.02 20.21
CA PHE A 14 -16.24 7.28 20.51
C PHE A 14 -17.45 7.66 19.63
N GLY A 15 -18.03 6.76 18.85
CA GLY A 15 -19.25 7.08 18.07
C GLY A 15 -19.03 7.92 16.80
N VAL A 16 -17.80 8.39 16.52
CA VAL A 16 -17.51 9.38 15.45
C VAL A 16 -16.59 8.85 14.33
N ALA A 17 -15.75 7.84 14.57
CA ALA A 17 -14.80 7.33 13.56
C ALA A 17 -14.85 5.79 13.41
N PRO A 18 -14.83 5.24 12.18
CA PRO A 18 -14.65 3.81 11.95
C PRO A 18 -13.32 3.35 12.55
N ALA A 19 -13.31 2.26 13.31
CA ALA A 19 -12.08 1.75 13.93
C ALA A 19 -10.99 1.40 12.90
N SER A 20 -11.37 1.07 11.66
CA SER A 20 -10.45 0.89 10.53
C SER A 20 -9.67 2.18 10.20
N LEU A 21 -10.31 3.35 10.31
CA LEU A 21 -9.68 4.65 10.09
C LEU A 21 -8.74 5.02 11.24
N VAL A 22 -9.13 4.69 12.47
CA VAL A 22 -8.31 4.89 13.67
C VAL A 22 -7.08 3.98 13.63
N ALA A 23 -7.24 2.71 13.26
CA ALA A 23 -6.14 1.78 13.09
C ALA A 23 -5.17 2.21 11.99
N LEU A 24 -5.68 2.69 10.85
CA LEU A 24 -4.86 3.26 9.79
C LEU A 24 -4.10 4.50 10.29
N ALA A 25 -4.77 5.39 11.01
CA ALA A 25 -4.13 6.56 11.60
C ALA A 25 -3.02 6.18 12.59
N VAL A 26 -3.25 5.20 13.46
CA VAL A 26 -2.28 4.67 14.42
C VAL A 26 -1.07 4.06 13.70
N VAL A 27 -1.31 3.23 12.67
CA VAL A 27 -0.24 2.62 11.87
C VAL A 27 0.59 3.70 11.17
N VAL A 28 -0.04 4.71 10.59
CA VAL A 28 0.68 5.81 9.95
C VAL A 28 1.49 6.62 10.97
N LEU A 29 0.92 6.89 12.14
CA LEU A 29 1.57 7.72 13.15
C LEU A 29 2.72 6.99 13.86
N ILE A 30 2.59 5.69 14.11
CA ILE A 30 3.57 4.87 14.83
C ILE A 30 4.61 4.25 13.89
N VAL A 31 4.24 3.88 12.67
CA VAL A 31 5.16 3.19 11.74
C VAL A 31 5.74 4.17 10.72
N TRP A 32 4.91 4.94 10.03
CA TRP A 32 5.36 5.78 8.91
C TRP A 32 6.14 7.03 9.33
N VAL A 33 5.67 7.76 10.35
CA VAL A 33 6.33 8.99 10.82
C VAL A 33 7.77 8.73 11.30
N PRO A 34 8.06 7.76 12.18
CA PRO A 34 9.43 7.48 12.58
C PRO A 34 10.23 6.86 11.44
N PHE A 35 9.64 6.00 10.61
CA PHE A 35 10.36 5.38 9.49
C PHE A 35 10.82 6.43 8.47
N SER A 36 9.94 7.34 8.04
CA SER A 36 10.24 8.38 7.05
C SER A 36 11.34 9.35 7.50
N ARG A 37 11.45 9.60 8.81
CA ARG A 37 12.49 10.45 9.39
C ARG A 37 13.76 9.70 9.80
N SER A 38 13.71 8.38 9.93
CA SER A 38 14.85 7.56 10.33
C SER A 38 15.90 7.41 9.22
N GLU A 39 17.15 7.16 9.63
CA GLU A 39 18.23 6.79 8.70
C GLU A 39 17.90 5.54 7.89
N LEU A 40 17.15 4.59 8.47
CA LEU A 40 16.74 3.35 7.83
C LEU A 40 15.75 3.61 6.68
N GLY A 41 14.80 4.52 6.87
CA GLY A 41 13.88 4.94 5.82
C GLY A 41 14.60 5.68 4.70
N ARG A 42 15.48 6.64 5.04
CA ARG A 42 16.30 7.34 4.05
C ARG A 42 17.21 6.38 3.28
N ALA A 43 17.76 5.36 3.94
CA ALA A 43 18.55 4.31 3.31
C ALA A 43 17.72 3.46 2.33
N ALA A 44 16.46 3.14 2.68
CA ALA A 44 15.55 2.45 1.79
C ALA A 44 15.20 3.28 0.53
N TYR A 45 14.95 4.59 0.70
CA TYR A 45 14.72 5.50 -0.43
C TYR A 45 15.96 5.67 -1.31
N ALA A 46 17.14 5.81 -0.72
CA ALA A 46 18.40 5.91 -1.44
C ALA A 46 18.69 4.65 -2.27
N ALA A 47 18.46 3.48 -1.67
CA ALA A 47 18.57 2.20 -2.37
C ALA A 47 17.62 2.08 -3.57
N GLY A 48 16.42 2.66 -3.47
CA GLY A 48 15.46 2.70 -4.56
C GLY A 48 15.79 3.70 -5.68
N SER A 49 16.66 4.69 -5.44
CA SER A 49 17.09 5.63 -6.50
C SER A 49 18.27 5.07 -7.29
N SER A 50 19.30 4.59 -6.60
CA SER A 50 20.45 3.92 -7.20
C SER A 50 21.21 3.18 -6.11
N GLU A 51 21.15 1.85 -6.14
CA GLU A 51 21.83 1.01 -5.16
C GLU A 51 23.35 1.22 -5.20
N THR A 52 23.93 1.31 -6.40
CA THR A 52 25.37 1.54 -6.57
C THR A 52 25.79 2.89 -5.99
N ALA A 53 25.04 3.97 -6.25
CA ALA A 53 25.38 5.30 -5.73
C ALA A 53 25.21 5.38 -4.21
N ALA A 54 24.17 4.75 -3.66
CA ALA A 54 23.95 4.67 -2.22
C ALA A 54 25.07 3.88 -1.50
N TYR A 55 25.59 2.82 -2.14
CA TYR A 55 26.68 2.03 -1.59
C TYR A 55 27.98 2.85 -1.54
N MET A 56 28.31 3.56 -2.62
CA MET A 56 29.48 4.45 -2.67
C MET A 56 29.39 5.61 -1.68
N SER A 57 28.17 6.01 -1.31
CA SER A 57 27.92 7.07 -0.32
C SER A 57 27.96 6.57 1.15
N GLY A 58 28.32 5.31 1.39
CA GLY A 58 28.41 4.73 2.73
C GLY A 58 27.06 4.49 3.43
N VAL A 59 25.95 4.54 2.70
CA VAL A 59 24.61 4.34 3.26
C VAL A 59 24.40 2.85 3.57
N PRO A 60 23.90 2.47 4.77
CA PRO A 60 23.70 1.07 5.14
C PRO A 60 22.45 0.46 4.47
N ILE A 61 22.50 0.27 3.14
CA ILE A 61 21.40 -0.23 2.30
C ILE A 61 20.82 -1.55 2.83
N ARG A 62 21.68 -2.47 3.27
CA ARG A 62 21.27 -3.81 3.74
C ARG A 62 20.34 -3.73 4.96
N ARG A 63 20.61 -2.81 5.89
CA ARG A 63 19.75 -2.58 7.07
C ARG A 63 18.44 -1.91 6.66
N GLY A 64 18.50 -0.92 5.77
CA GLY A 64 17.31 -0.26 5.23
C GLY A 64 16.35 -1.24 4.54
N LYS A 65 16.88 -2.11 3.67
CA LYS A 65 16.10 -3.16 2.98
C LYS A 65 15.48 -4.15 3.97
N PHE A 66 16.26 -4.64 4.94
CA PHE A 66 15.76 -5.59 5.94
C PHE A 66 14.57 -5.02 6.74
N VAL A 67 14.70 -3.79 7.22
CA VAL A 67 13.65 -3.12 8.00
C VAL A 67 12.42 -2.84 7.14
N ALA A 68 12.59 -2.45 5.87
CA ALA A 68 11.48 -2.25 4.94
C ALA A 68 10.67 -3.54 4.72
N TYR A 69 11.34 -4.68 4.50
CA TYR A 69 10.65 -5.97 4.36
C TYR A 69 10.00 -6.44 5.67
N ALA A 70 10.65 -6.24 6.81
CA ALA A 70 10.08 -6.57 8.11
C ALA A 70 8.82 -5.75 8.41
N LEU A 71 8.84 -4.45 8.11
CA LEU A 71 7.68 -3.57 8.24
C LEU A 71 6.57 -3.95 7.26
N ALA A 72 6.90 -4.29 6.01
CA ALA A 72 5.90 -4.76 5.05
C ALA A 72 5.19 -6.03 5.53
N GLY A 73 5.93 -7.00 6.10
CA GLY A 73 5.35 -8.20 6.71
C GLY A 73 4.48 -7.89 7.93
N LEU A 74 4.93 -6.99 8.81
CA LEU A 74 4.16 -6.55 9.98
C LEU A 74 2.85 -5.87 9.56
N LEU A 75 2.90 -4.98 8.57
CA LEU A 75 1.71 -4.29 8.05
C LEU A 75 0.75 -5.26 7.36
N ALA A 76 1.27 -6.24 6.61
CA ALA A 76 0.46 -7.28 5.99
C ALA A 76 -0.23 -8.16 7.04
N ALA A 77 0.46 -8.51 8.13
CA ALA A 77 -0.12 -9.27 9.24
C ALA A 77 -1.24 -8.48 9.94
N ILE A 78 -1.01 -7.19 10.22
CA ILE A 78 -2.05 -6.31 10.79
C ILE A 78 -3.24 -6.21 9.84
N GLY A 79 -3.01 -5.97 8.54
CA GLY A 79 -4.08 -5.90 7.53
C GLY A 79 -4.89 -7.19 7.43
N GLY A 80 -4.22 -8.35 7.49
CA GLY A 80 -4.87 -9.66 7.52
C GLY A 80 -5.73 -9.86 8.77
N LEU A 81 -5.24 -9.46 9.95
CA LEU A 81 -6.04 -9.47 11.18
C LEU A 81 -7.26 -8.55 11.09
N PHE A 82 -7.12 -7.36 10.50
CA PHE A 82 -8.27 -6.48 10.26
C PHE A 82 -9.32 -7.12 9.34
N LEU A 83 -8.88 -7.83 8.30
CA LEU A 83 -9.80 -8.50 7.38
C LEU A 83 -10.59 -9.64 8.06
N THR A 84 -9.95 -10.40 8.96
CA THR A 84 -10.64 -11.48 9.70
C THR A 84 -11.64 -10.92 10.71
N PHE A 85 -11.32 -9.82 11.38
CA PHE A 85 -12.28 -9.13 12.26
C PHE A 85 -13.44 -8.52 11.48
N PHE A 86 -13.17 -7.88 10.34
CA PHE A 86 -14.20 -7.24 9.52
C PHE A 86 -15.19 -8.26 8.92
N THR A 87 -14.69 -9.42 8.51
CA THR A 87 -15.53 -10.46 7.88
C THR A 87 -16.20 -11.35 8.94
N TYR A 88 -15.81 -11.24 10.22
CA TYR A 88 -16.20 -12.16 11.31
C TYR A 88 -15.88 -13.64 11.03
N THR A 89 -15.12 -13.93 9.98
CA THR A 89 -14.70 -15.28 9.60
C THR A 89 -13.23 -15.50 9.99
N GLY A 90 -12.97 -16.66 10.59
CA GLY A 90 -11.60 -17.14 10.84
C GLY A 90 -11.05 -17.97 9.69
N ASP A 91 -11.65 -17.87 8.50
CA ASP A 91 -11.30 -18.72 7.36
C ASP A 91 -10.03 -18.18 6.69
N ALA A 92 -8.94 -18.93 6.81
CA ALA A 92 -7.65 -18.62 6.21
C ALA A 92 -7.57 -19.06 4.73
N ALA A 93 -8.64 -18.85 3.98
CA ALA A 93 -8.68 -19.23 2.58
C ALA A 93 -7.66 -18.42 1.76
N TYR A 94 -6.74 -19.11 1.08
CA TYR A 94 -5.71 -18.49 0.23
C TYR A 94 -6.28 -17.53 -0.83
N ALA A 95 -7.47 -17.85 -1.34
CA ALA A 95 -8.18 -17.02 -2.33
C ALA A 95 -8.52 -15.63 -1.80
N SER A 96 -8.81 -15.50 -0.51
CA SER A 96 -9.20 -14.25 0.13
C SER A 96 -8.04 -13.26 0.24
N GLY A 97 -6.80 -13.75 0.41
CA GLY A 97 -5.61 -12.89 0.57
C GLY A 97 -4.86 -12.57 -0.72
N ASN A 98 -4.87 -13.50 -1.70
CA ASN A 98 -4.05 -13.38 -2.90
C ASN A 98 -4.36 -12.12 -3.73
N ALA A 99 -5.65 -11.77 -3.89
CA ALA A 99 -6.07 -10.60 -4.66
C ALA A 99 -5.60 -9.27 -4.03
N TYR A 100 -5.46 -9.20 -2.70
CA TYR A 100 -5.00 -7.99 -2.02
C TYR A 100 -3.55 -7.66 -2.30
N THR A 101 -2.70 -8.64 -2.63
CA THR A 101 -1.32 -8.35 -3.07
C THR A 101 -1.33 -7.50 -4.32
N LEU A 102 -2.17 -7.88 -5.28
CA LEU A 102 -2.32 -7.21 -6.56
C LEU A 102 -3.01 -5.84 -6.40
N PHE A 103 -4.08 -5.76 -5.60
CA PHE A 103 -4.77 -4.49 -5.30
C PHE A 103 -3.90 -3.50 -4.52
N SER A 104 -3.02 -3.99 -3.64
CA SER A 104 -2.10 -3.13 -2.90
C SER A 104 -1.14 -2.40 -3.84
N ILE A 105 -0.64 -3.08 -4.88
CA ILE A 105 0.23 -2.47 -5.89
C ILE A 105 -0.57 -1.45 -6.71
N ALA A 106 -1.80 -1.79 -7.14
CA ALA A 106 -2.66 -0.86 -7.88
C ALA A 106 -2.94 0.44 -7.09
N ALA A 107 -3.32 0.31 -5.82
CA ALA A 107 -3.59 1.43 -4.93
C ALA A 107 -2.36 2.33 -4.73
N VAL A 108 -1.19 1.75 -4.51
CA VAL A 108 0.06 2.48 -4.26
C VAL A 108 0.53 3.23 -5.51
N VAL A 109 0.39 2.64 -6.69
CA VAL A 109 0.72 3.28 -7.96
C VAL A 109 -0.27 4.38 -8.31
N LEU A 110 -1.56 4.15 -8.09
CA LEU A 110 -2.61 5.18 -8.24
C LEU A 110 -2.37 6.35 -7.28
N GLY A 111 -1.82 6.07 -6.09
CA GLY A 111 -1.34 7.05 -5.12
C GLY A 111 -0.05 7.79 -5.50
N GLY A 112 0.55 7.49 -6.66
CA GLY A 112 1.72 8.20 -7.20
C GLY A 112 3.07 7.69 -6.67
N VAL A 113 3.14 6.51 -6.07
CA VAL A 113 4.40 5.90 -5.64
C VAL A 113 5.08 5.21 -6.83
N SER A 114 6.40 5.40 -6.96
CA SER A 114 7.19 4.80 -8.04
C SER A 114 7.37 3.30 -7.85
N LEU A 115 7.05 2.51 -8.87
CA LEU A 115 7.32 1.06 -8.92
C LEU A 115 8.82 0.75 -8.92
N PHE A 116 9.63 1.65 -9.50
CA PHE A 116 11.08 1.47 -9.64
C PHE A 116 11.86 1.98 -8.42
N GLY A 117 11.17 2.52 -7.41
CA GLY A 117 11.77 3.04 -6.19
C GLY A 117 12.22 4.50 -6.28
N GLY A 118 12.78 4.99 -5.17
CA GLY A 118 13.41 6.32 -5.06
C GLY A 118 12.45 7.49 -4.84
N LYS A 119 11.15 7.34 -5.15
CA LYS A 119 10.13 8.39 -4.99
C LYS A 119 8.79 7.81 -4.57
N GLY A 120 8.13 8.46 -3.61
CA GLY A 120 6.79 8.08 -3.14
C GLY A 120 6.52 8.57 -1.72
N SER A 121 5.26 8.53 -1.30
CA SER A 121 4.82 8.89 0.04
C SER A 121 3.69 7.96 0.48
N ALA A 122 3.67 7.54 1.75
CA ALA A 122 2.55 6.78 2.29
C ALA A 122 1.24 7.55 2.26
N ILE A 123 1.28 8.89 2.35
CA ILE A 123 0.08 9.72 2.23
C ILE A 123 -0.56 9.49 0.86
N GLY A 124 0.25 9.50 -0.21
CA GLY A 124 -0.22 9.21 -1.56
C GLY A 124 -0.81 7.80 -1.65
N ALA A 125 -0.14 6.80 -1.09
CA ALA A 125 -0.62 5.41 -1.06
C ALA A 125 -1.97 5.26 -0.32
N ILE A 126 -2.18 5.99 0.78
CA ILE A 126 -3.44 5.98 1.54
C ILE A 126 -4.58 6.55 0.70
N PHE A 127 -4.37 7.71 0.07
CA PHE A 127 -5.37 8.29 -0.83
C PHE A 127 -5.64 7.38 -2.04
N GLY A 128 -4.60 6.73 -2.57
CA GLY A 128 -4.74 5.74 -3.63
C GLY A 128 -5.56 4.52 -3.21
N ALA A 129 -5.34 3.99 -2.01
CA ALA A 129 -6.13 2.90 -1.44
C ALA A 129 -7.58 3.29 -1.17
N LEU A 130 -7.81 4.50 -0.63
CA LEU A 130 -9.15 5.03 -0.42
C LEU A 130 -9.91 5.20 -1.74
N ALA A 131 -9.25 5.78 -2.76
CA ALA A 131 -9.83 5.92 -4.10
C ALA A 131 -10.13 4.57 -4.74
N PHE A 132 -9.21 3.61 -4.64
CA PHE A 132 -9.41 2.26 -5.16
C PHE A 132 -10.60 1.56 -4.48
N ARG A 133 -10.76 1.73 -3.16
CA ARG A 133 -11.88 1.18 -2.41
C ARG A 133 -13.21 1.84 -2.77
N THR A 134 -13.26 3.17 -2.82
CA THR A 134 -14.50 3.89 -3.16
C THR A 134 -14.98 3.56 -4.56
N ILE A 135 -14.10 3.29 -5.53
CA ILE A 135 -14.52 2.83 -6.85
C ILE A 135 -15.29 1.49 -6.75
N GLY A 136 -14.81 0.56 -5.94
CA GLY A 136 -15.52 -0.70 -5.69
C GLY A 136 -16.89 -0.48 -5.04
N ASP A 137 -16.94 0.37 -4.02
CA ASP A 137 -18.20 0.68 -3.32
C ASP A 137 -19.20 1.44 -4.24
N LEU A 138 -18.72 2.29 -5.15
CA LEU A 138 -19.56 2.97 -6.15
C LEU A 138 -20.20 1.98 -7.12
N LEU A 139 -19.45 1.00 -7.63
CA LEU A 139 -20.00 -0.03 -8.51
C LEU A 139 -21.14 -0.81 -7.83
N PHE A 140 -20.98 -1.10 -6.55
CA PHE A 140 -22.03 -1.74 -5.75
C PHE A 140 -23.27 -0.84 -5.59
N VAL A 141 -23.09 0.45 -5.32
CA VAL A 141 -24.20 1.42 -5.19
C VAL A 141 -24.97 1.61 -6.50
N PHE A 142 -24.30 1.48 -7.65
CA PHE A 142 -24.93 1.53 -8.98
C PHE A 142 -25.60 0.21 -9.39
N ASP A 143 -25.74 -0.75 -8.47
CA ASP A 143 -26.43 -2.03 -8.68
C ASP A 143 -25.80 -2.88 -9.80
N PHE A 144 -24.49 -2.74 -10.02
CA PHE A 144 -23.75 -3.64 -10.90
C PHE A 144 -23.62 -5.01 -10.23
N ASP A 145 -23.83 -6.06 -11.01
CA ASP A 145 -23.65 -7.44 -10.55
C ASP A 145 -22.22 -7.63 -9.99
N PRO A 146 -22.05 -8.16 -8.76
CA PRO A 146 -20.75 -8.41 -8.13
C PRO A 146 -19.75 -9.17 -9.00
N LEU A 147 -20.22 -9.95 -9.98
CA LEU A 147 -19.39 -10.62 -10.98
C LEU A 147 -18.49 -9.66 -11.79
N TRP A 148 -18.89 -8.41 -11.97
CA TRP A 148 -18.12 -7.42 -12.73
C TRP A 148 -17.03 -6.74 -11.91
N GLN A 149 -17.11 -6.76 -10.56
CA GLN A 149 -16.16 -6.04 -9.71
C GLN A 149 -14.69 -6.46 -9.93
N PRO A 150 -14.34 -7.76 -10.03
CA PRO A 150 -12.96 -8.17 -10.29
C PRO A 150 -12.45 -7.70 -11.65
N LEU A 151 -13.33 -7.62 -12.66
CA LEU A 151 -12.97 -7.16 -13.99
C LEU A 151 -12.62 -5.67 -13.98
N PHE A 152 -13.45 -4.84 -13.34
CA PHE A 152 -13.15 -3.41 -13.19
C PHE A 152 -11.88 -3.15 -12.37
N GLN A 153 -11.71 -3.87 -11.25
CA GLN A 153 -10.50 -3.76 -10.43
C GLN A 153 -9.24 -4.15 -11.22
N GLY A 154 -9.31 -5.19 -12.05
CA GLY A 154 -8.24 -5.60 -12.96
C GLY A 154 -7.93 -4.54 -14.02
N VAL A 155 -8.95 -3.93 -14.63
CA VAL A 155 -8.78 -2.84 -15.60
C VAL A 155 -8.12 -1.62 -14.95
N ILE A 156 -8.57 -1.22 -13.76
CA ILE A 156 -7.98 -0.09 -13.02
C ILE A 156 -6.51 -0.36 -12.72
N LEU A 157 -6.18 -1.58 -12.31
CA LEU A 157 -4.79 -1.97 -12.10
C LEU A 157 -3.97 -1.86 -13.38
N LEU A 158 -4.45 -2.41 -14.50
CA LEU A 158 -3.76 -2.34 -15.79
C LEU A 158 -3.48 -0.89 -16.18
N ILE A 159 -4.44 0.01 -15.96
CA ILE A 159 -4.28 1.44 -16.22
C ILE A 159 -3.24 2.04 -15.26
N ALA A 160 -3.35 1.80 -13.96
CA ALA A 160 -2.41 2.32 -12.95
C ALA A 160 -0.96 1.90 -13.24
N VAL A 161 -0.74 0.60 -13.48
CA VAL A 161 0.58 0.06 -13.79
C VAL A 161 1.09 0.56 -15.14
N SER A 162 0.25 0.63 -16.17
CA SER A 162 0.63 1.19 -17.47
C SER A 162 1.07 2.64 -17.37
N LEU A 163 0.35 3.45 -16.60
CA LEU A 163 0.71 4.85 -16.35
C LEU A 163 2.03 4.95 -15.57
N GLY A 164 2.21 4.14 -14.53
CA GLY A 164 3.45 4.08 -13.76
C GLY A 164 4.65 3.69 -14.62
N ALA A 165 4.48 2.70 -15.50
CA ALA A 165 5.52 2.27 -16.44
C ALA A 165 5.82 3.36 -17.49
N PHE A 166 4.80 3.99 -18.06
CA PHE A 166 4.95 5.04 -19.05
C PHE A 166 5.66 6.28 -18.49
N ALA A 167 5.39 6.64 -17.23
CA ALA A 167 6.07 7.72 -16.54
C ALA A 167 7.59 7.51 -16.45
N LEU A 168 8.05 6.26 -16.31
CA LEU A 168 9.48 5.94 -16.32
C LEU A 168 10.10 6.14 -17.71
N PHE A 169 9.45 5.66 -18.77
CA PHE A 169 9.98 5.76 -20.13
C PHE A 169 10.24 7.21 -20.54
N ARG A 170 9.40 8.15 -20.07
CA ARG A 170 9.59 9.58 -20.35
C ARG A 170 10.84 10.19 -19.70
N VAL A 171 11.34 9.63 -18.60
CA VAL A 171 12.51 10.16 -17.87
C VAL A 171 13.83 9.63 -18.44
N ARG A 172 13.86 8.38 -18.89
CA ARG A 172 15.08 7.75 -19.43
C ARG A 172 15.58 8.42 -20.71
N ASN A 173 14.67 8.94 -21.54
CA ASN A 173 15.00 9.65 -22.79
C ASN A 173 15.69 11.01 -22.63
N ARG A 174 16.00 11.49 -21.40
CA ARG A 174 16.72 12.76 -21.20
C ARG A 174 18.21 12.60 -20.89
N LEU A 175 18.73 11.38 -20.72
CA LEU A 175 20.13 11.16 -20.32
C LEU A 175 21.08 10.85 -21.48
N GLU A 176 20.56 10.74 -22.70
CA GLU A 176 21.33 10.34 -23.89
C GLU A 176 21.96 11.52 -24.63
N TRP A 177 21.72 12.75 -24.16
CA TRP A 177 22.17 14.00 -24.79
C TRP A 177 23.49 14.56 -24.23
N PHE A 178 24.14 13.86 -23.28
CA PHE A 178 25.39 14.32 -22.63
C PHE A 178 26.55 13.32 -22.72
N LEU A 179 26.49 12.35 -23.64
CA LEU A 179 27.62 11.54 -24.08
C LEU A 179 28.02 11.95 -25.49
#